data_AF-A0A9P0CM46-F1
#
_entry.id   AF-A0A9P0CM46-F1
#
_cell.length_a   1.000
_cell.length_b   1.000
_cell.length_c   1.000
_cell.angle_alpha   90.00
_cell.angle_beta   90.00
_cell.angle_gamma   90.00
#
_symmetry.space_group_name_H-M   'P 1'
#
loop_
_entity.id
_entity.type
_entity.pdbx_description
1 polymer ?
#
loop_
_entity_poly.entity_id
_entity_poly.type
_entity_poly.pdbx_seq_one_letter_code
_entity_poly.pdbx_strand_id
1 'polypeptide(L)'
;MLVKGIWSTCALIPCLVVPEIGGLNPFSRLKTLHLNISKNIQLANPSFNQPQKVDLLLGADVFFGLLCVGLIKLCDGQPTLQKNRVGCLVTGSLWSGAQGGQNNLKSMHISLKEL
;
A
#
# COMPACT_ATOMS: atom_id res chain seq x y z
N MET A 1 20.00 -1.64 -29.96
CA MET A 1 20.38 -2.10 -28.61
C MET A 1 20.89 -0.87 -27.85
N LEU A 2 20.05 -0.23 -27.04
CA LEU A 2 20.43 0.95 -26.26
C LEU A 2 20.20 0.60 -24.78
N VAL A 3 21.31 0.38 -24.09
CA VAL A 3 21.36 0.15 -22.66
C VAL A 3 21.05 1.47 -21.96
N LYS A 4 19.88 1.59 -21.33
CA LYS A 4 19.59 2.64 -20.35
C LYS A 4 19.68 2.05 -18.95
N GLY A 5 20.92 1.98 -18.46
CA GLY A 5 21.21 1.95 -17.03
C GLY A 5 21.03 3.35 -16.43
N ILE A 6 20.90 3.37 -15.10
CA ILE A 6 20.67 4.52 -14.19
C ILE A 6 19.19 4.76 -13.88
N TRP A 7 18.66 3.95 -12.96
CA TRP A 7 17.33 4.14 -12.36
C TRP A 7 17.41 5.15 -11.21
N SER A 8 17.56 6.43 -11.54
CA SER A 8 17.15 7.52 -10.64
C SER A 8 16.04 8.30 -11.34
N THR A 9 14.85 7.72 -11.40
CA THR A 9 13.72 8.38 -12.05
C THR A 9 13.05 9.30 -11.03
N CYS A 10 13.55 10.53 -10.89
CA CYS A 10 12.68 11.63 -10.44
C CYS A 10 11.64 11.84 -11.54
N ALA A 11 10.41 11.43 -11.29
CA ALA A 11 9.30 11.60 -12.21
C ALA A 11 8.44 12.78 -11.74
N LEU A 12 8.21 13.75 -12.62
CA LEU A 12 7.18 14.76 -12.41
C LEU A 12 5.84 14.17 -12.81
N ILE A 13 4.95 14.02 -11.84
CA ILE A 13 3.61 13.48 -12.06
C ILE A 13 2.64 14.66 -12.06
N PRO A 14 1.97 14.98 -13.18
CA PRO A 14 0.92 15.98 -13.17
C PRO A 14 -0.24 15.50 -12.28
N CYS A 15 -0.64 16.34 -11.33
CA CYS A 15 -1.66 16.00 -10.34
C CYS A 15 -2.88 16.92 -10.49
N LEU A 16 -4.07 16.34 -10.33
CA LEU A 16 -5.30 17.11 -10.12
C LEU A 16 -5.44 17.38 -8.62
N VAL A 17 -5.41 18.65 -8.23
CA VAL A 17 -5.61 19.07 -6.84
C VAL A 17 -7.10 19.26 -6.59
N VAL A 18 -7.65 18.51 -5.64
CA VAL A 18 -9.04 18.59 -5.19
C VAL A 18 -9.11 18.86 -3.69
N PRO A 19 -10.21 19.45 -3.17
CA PRO A 19 -10.32 19.76 -1.74
C PRO A 19 -10.26 18.53 -0.82
N GLU A 20 -10.76 17.38 -1.28
CA GLU A 20 -10.79 16.14 -0.51
C GLU A 20 -10.75 14.91 -1.41
N ILE A 21 -10.05 13.87 -0.96
CA ILE A 21 -9.94 12.57 -1.61
C ILE A 21 -10.58 11.53 -0.70
N GLY A 22 -11.87 11.24 -0.94
CA GLY A 22 -12.61 10.23 -0.19
C GLY A 22 -12.67 10.51 1.33
N GLY A 23 -13.05 9.49 2.10
CA GLY A 23 -13.09 9.56 3.56
C GLY A 23 -11.87 8.91 4.24
N LEU A 24 -11.98 8.68 5.55
CA LEU A 24 -10.95 7.94 6.28
C LEU A 24 -10.85 6.49 5.78
N ASN A 25 -9.61 6.05 5.62
CA ASN A 25 -9.29 4.72 5.15
C ASN A 25 -8.14 4.12 5.98
N PRO A 26 -8.31 2.93 6.56
CA PRO A 26 -9.59 2.21 6.72
C PRO A 26 -10.60 3.04 7.54
N PHE A 27 -11.89 2.76 7.39
CA PHE A 27 -12.93 3.44 8.20
C PHE A 27 -12.78 3.21 9.71
N SER A 28 -12.17 2.09 10.11
CA SER A 28 -11.88 1.74 11.50
C SER A 28 -10.53 1.02 11.60
N ARG A 29 -9.98 0.97 12.81
CA ARG A 29 -8.68 0.32 13.05
C ARG A 29 -8.74 -1.17 12.72
N LEU A 30 -7.79 -1.64 11.93
CA LEU A 30 -7.64 -3.06 11.58
C LEU A 30 -6.86 -3.81 12.65
N LYS A 31 -7.37 -4.98 13.05
CA LYS A 31 -6.65 -5.91 13.93
C LYS A 31 -5.56 -6.60 13.11
N THR A 32 -4.30 -6.29 13.44
CA THR A 32 -3.12 -6.73 12.67
C THR A 32 -2.12 -7.53 13.50
N LEU A 33 -2.44 -7.83 14.76
CA LEU A 33 -1.58 -8.56 15.69
C LEU A 33 -1.16 -9.96 15.19
N HIS A 34 -1.98 -10.58 14.34
CA HIS A 34 -1.70 -11.90 13.76
C HIS A 34 -0.85 -11.84 12.47
N LEU A 35 -0.60 -10.64 11.94
CA LEU A 35 0.23 -10.48 10.75
C LEU A 35 1.70 -10.62 11.15
N ASN A 36 2.33 -11.67 10.67
CA ASN A 36 3.73 -11.93 10.95
C ASN A 36 4.65 -11.15 9.98
N ILE A 37 4.58 -9.82 10.03
CA ILE A 37 5.44 -8.95 9.23
C ILE A 37 6.78 -8.79 9.95
N SER A 38 7.86 -9.23 9.32
CA SER A 38 9.21 -9.05 9.85
C SER A 38 9.55 -7.56 10.01
N LYS A 39 10.22 -7.22 11.12
CA LYS A 39 10.65 -5.84 11.43
C LYS A 39 11.58 -5.22 10.38
N ASN A 40 12.22 -6.05 9.56
CA ASN A 40 13.13 -5.61 8.49
C ASN A 40 12.38 -5.17 7.22
N ILE A 41 11.06 -5.34 7.17
CA ILE A 41 10.24 -4.95 6.02
C ILE A 41 9.76 -3.51 6.22
N GLN A 42 10.19 -2.62 5.33
CA GLN A 42 9.68 -1.26 5.28
C GLN A 42 8.33 -1.24 4.55
N LEU A 43 7.25 -0.94 5.28
CA LEU A 43 5.94 -0.72 4.67
C LEU A 43 5.88 0.67 4.05
N ALA A 44 5.23 0.77 2.89
CA ALA A 44 4.98 2.07 2.24
C ALA A 44 4.05 2.96 3.09
N ASN A 45 3.27 2.35 3.99
CA ASN A 45 2.49 3.05 5.00
C ASN A 45 2.56 2.27 6.33
N PRO A 46 3.43 2.68 7.27
CA PRO A 46 3.55 2.01 8.58
C PRO A 46 2.28 2.04 9.42
N SER A 47 1.39 3.02 9.17
CA SER A 47 0.13 3.19 9.89
C SER A 47 -1.07 2.64 9.10
N PHE A 48 -0.87 1.77 8.09
CA PHE A 48 -1.96 1.26 7.22
C PHE A 48 -3.16 0.66 7.97
N ASN A 49 -2.95 0.23 9.22
CA ASN A 49 -3.98 -0.35 10.08
C ASN A 49 -4.84 0.69 10.82
N GLN A 50 -4.56 1.99 10.69
CA GLN A 50 -5.25 3.07 11.39
C GLN A 50 -6.03 3.95 10.42
N PRO A 51 -7.24 4.42 10.79
CA PRO A 51 -7.97 5.40 9.98
C PRO A 51 -7.16 6.65 9.71
N GLN A 52 -7.01 6.98 8.43
CA GLN A 52 -6.24 8.13 7.96
C GLN A 52 -6.84 8.65 6.65
N LYS A 53 -6.57 9.92 6.33
CA LYS A 53 -6.97 10.50 5.04
C LYS A 53 -6.11 9.96 3.91
N VAL A 54 -6.65 10.00 2.69
CA VAL A 54 -5.89 9.69 1.48
C VAL A 54 -5.17 10.93 0.98
N ASP A 55 -3.85 10.86 0.90
CA ASP A 55 -3.01 11.97 0.46
C ASP A 55 -2.93 12.05 -1.08
N LEU A 56 -2.91 10.89 -1.75
CA LEU A 56 -2.72 10.80 -3.19
C LEU A 56 -3.39 9.56 -3.78
N LEU A 57 -4.13 9.74 -4.87
CA LEU A 57 -4.57 8.64 -5.74
C LEU A 57 -3.65 8.56 -6.95
N LEU A 58 -3.10 7.37 -7.19
CA LEU A 58 -2.26 7.11 -8.36
C LEU A 58 -3.09 6.49 -9.48
N GLY A 59 -2.91 7.01 -10.70
CA GLY A 59 -3.35 6.33 -11.92
C GLY A 59 -2.65 4.98 -12.08
N ALA A 60 -3.28 4.08 -12.84
CA ALA A 60 -2.76 2.74 -13.08
C ALA A 60 -1.37 2.76 -13.73
N ASP A 61 -1.16 3.67 -14.68
CA ASP A 61 0.10 3.94 -15.36
C ASP A 61 1.25 4.25 -14.39
N VAL A 62 1.01 5.15 -13.43
CA VAL A 62 2.00 5.49 -12.39
C VAL A 62 2.18 4.33 -11.42
N PHE A 63 1.09 3.72 -10.96
CA PHE A 63 1.11 2.62 -10.02
C PHE A 63 1.96 1.44 -10.51
N PHE A 64 1.76 0.99 -11.75
CA PHE A 64 2.52 -0.11 -12.33
C PHE A 64 3.99 0.23 -12.53
N GLY A 65 4.33 1.50 -12.79
CA GLY A 65 5.72 1.98 -12.86
C GLY A 65 6.45 1.93 -11.51
N LEU A 66 5.72 1.95 -10.39
CA LEU A 66 6.28 1.84 -9.05
C LEU A 66 6.45 0.39 -8.57
N LEU A 67 5.78 -0.58 -9.20
CA LEU A 67 5.91 -1.98 -8.79
C LEU A 67 7.33 -2.50 -8.99
N CYS A 68 7.81 -3.27 -8.03
CA CYS A 68 9.07 -3.98 -8.09
C CYS A 68 8.81 -5.48 -8.19
N VAL A 69 9.83 -6.22 -8.65
CA VAL A 69 9.83 -7.67 -8.44
C VAL A 69 9.90 -7.92 -6.93
N GLY A 70 8.92 -8.65 -6.40
CA GLY A 70 8.86 -8.99 -4.99
C GLY A 70 7.43 -9.09 -4.47
N LEU A 71 6.99 -10.32 -4.26
CA LEU A 71 5.74 -10.65 -3.60
C LEU A 71 6.07 -11.56 -2.41
N ILE A 72 5.79 -11.10 -1.19
CA ILE A 72 6.10 -11.83 0.05
C ILE A 72 4.79 -12.31 0.65
N LYS A 73 4.57 -13.62 0.61
CA LYS A 73 3.44 -14.25 1.30
C LYS A 73 3.77 -14.34 2.80
N LEU A 74 2.86 -13.85 3.65
CA LEU A 74 3.04 -13.92 5.09
C LEU A 74 2.80 -15.35 5.61
N CYS A 75 1.60 -15.87 5.38
CA CYS A 75 1.16 -17.25 5.62
C CYS A 75 -0.05 -17.54 4.72
N ASP A 76 -0.47 -18.80 4.63
CA ASP A 76 -1.73 -19.14 3.97
C ASP A 76 -2.92 -18.46 4.65
N GLY A 77 -3.84 -17.93 3.85
CA GLY A 77 -5.00 -17.18 4.32
C GLY A 77 -4.70 -15.78 4.86
N GLN A 78 -3.44 -15.33 4.82
CA GLN A 78 -3.05 -13.96 5.20
C GLN A 78 -2.82 -13.07 3.97
N PRO A 79 -2.86 -11.74 4.16
CA PRO A 79 -2.41 -10.78 3.16
C PRO A 79 -0.99 -11.07 2.67
N THR A 80 -0.72 -10.60 1.46
CA THR A 80 0.57 -10.66 0.80
C THR A 80 1.18 -9.26 0.77
N LEU A 81 2.51 -9.17 0.90
CA LEU A 81 3.21 -7.90 0.76
C LEU A 81 3.73 -7.75 -0.67
N GLN A 82 3.31 -6.69 -1.35
CA GLN A 82 3.79 -6.35 -2.69
C GLN A 82 4.85 -5.26 -2.59
N LYS A 83 6.07 -5.52 -3.07
CA LYS A 83 7.14 -4.53 -3.09
C LYS A 83 6.88 -3.49 -4.17
N ASN A 84 7.04 -2.22 -3.83
CA ASN A 84 7.13 -1.11 -4.76
C ASN A 84 8.35 -0.25 -4.43
N ARG A 85 8.58 0.82 -5.18
CA ARG A 85 9.74 1.72 -5.01
C ARG A 85 9.73 2.55 -3.72
N VAL A 86 8.57 2.68 -3.06
CA VAL A 86 8.39 3.47 -1.82
C VAL A 86 8.19 2.60 -0.58
N GLY A 87 8.14 1.28 -0.72
CA GLY A 87 8.00 0.31 0.37
C GLY A 87 7.16 -0.90 -0.01
N CYS A 88 6.82 -1.72 0.98
CA CYS A 88 5.90 -2.85 0.80
C CYS A 88 4.46 -2.44 1.06
N LEU A 89 3.56 -2.78 0.14
CA LEU A 89 2.12 -2.63 0.27
C LEU A 89 1.52 -3.90 0.87
N VAL A 90 0.60 -3.77 1.83
CA VAL A 90 -0.21 -4.89 2.32
C VAL A 90 -1.39 -5.09 1.37
N THR A 91 -1.51 -6.28 0.80
CA THR A 91 -2.49 -6.59 -0.26
C THR A 91 -3.22 -7.90 0.03
N GLY A 92 -4.47 -8.03 -0.43
CA GLY A 92 -5.31 -9.20 -0.17
C GLY A 92 -6.18 -9.04 1.08
N SER A 93 -6.98 -10.06 1.40
CA SER A 93 -8.00 -9.98 2.45
C SER A 93 -7.43 -10.22 3.84
N LEU A 94 -7.87 -9.41 4.82
CA LEU A 94 -7.70 -9.72 6.24
C LEU A 94 -8.87 -10.60 6.69
N TRP A 95 -8.61 -11.86 7.01
CA TRP A 95 -9.62 -12.70 7.63
C TRP A 95 -9.75 -12.32 9.11
N SER A 96 -10.85 -11.66 9.50
CA SER A 96 -11.19 -11.51 10.92
C SER A 96 -11.96 -12.75 11.38
N GLY A 97 -11.30 -13.64 12.11
CA GLY A 97 -12.01 -14.65 12.89
C GLY A 97 -12.93 -13.95 13.90
N ALA A 98 -14.22 -14.28 13.84
CA ALA A 98 -15.34 -13.71 14.59
C ALA A 98 -15.95 -12.41 14.01
N GLN A 99 -17.26 -12.50 13.70
CA GLN A 99 -18.23 -11.49 13.27
C GLN A 99 -18.40 -11.39 11.73
N GLY A 100 -19.62 -11.65 11.25
CA GLY A 100 -20.03 -11.76 9.85
C GLY A 100 -20.05 -10.45 9.05
N GLY A 101 -19.01 -9.62 9.17
CA GLY A 101 -18.77 -8.46 8.33
C GLY A 101 -17.48 -8.65 7.55
N GLN A 102 -17.58 -8.95 6.26
CA GLN A 102 -16.43 -9.14 5.38
C GLN A 102 -15.76 -7.78 5.13
N ASN A 103 -14.77 -7.43 5.94
CA ASN A 103 -13.95 -6.24 5.74
C ASN A 103 -12.90 -6.53 4.65
N ASN A 104 -13.33 -6.50 3.39
CA ASN A 104 -12.43 -6.55 2.26
C ASN A 104 -11.47 -5.36 2.35
N LEU A 105 -10.17 -5.62 2.46
CA LEU A 105 -9.14 -4.60 2.21
C LEU A 105 -9.26 -4.18 0.74
N LYS A 106 -10.08 -3.17 0.47
CA LYS A 106 -10.31 -2.65 -0.89
C LYS A 106 -9.34 -1.56 -1.31
N SER A 107 -8.36 -1.23 -0.46
CA SER A 107 -7.53 -0.07 -0.71
C SER A 107 -6.05 -0.33 -0.47
N MET A 108 -5.27 -0.17 -1.54
CA MET A 108 -3.84 0.04 -1.47
C MET A 108 -3.62 1.50 -1.08
N HIS A 109 -3.21 1.75 0.16
CA HIS A 109 -2.96 3.10 0.64
C HIS A 109 -1.46 3.38 0.61
N ILE A 110 -1.04 4.29 -0.26
CA ILE A 110 0.28 4.92 -0.18
C ILE A 110 0.06 6.21 0.59
N SER A 111 0.62 6.30 1.79
CA SER A 111 0.62 7.56 2.57
C SER A 111 2.02 8.13 2.44
N LEU A 112 2.13 9.32 1.87
CA LEU A 112 3.38 10.08 1.79
C LEU A 112 3.56 10.78 3.13
N LYS A 113 4.10 10.07 4.12
CA LYS A 113 4.74 10.73 5.25
C LYS A 113 6.17 11.01 4.83
N GLU A 114 6.44 12.30 4.64
CA GLU A 114 7.73 12.93 4.39
C GLU A 114 8.11 13.11 2.91
N LEU A 115 7.60 14.23 2.36
CA LEU A 115 8.44 15.24 1.73
C LEU A 115 8.63 16.39 2.71
#